data_AF-A0A0F2QPK8-F1
#
_entry.id   AF-A0A0F2QPK8-F1
#
_cell.length_a   1.000
_cell.length_b   1.000
_cell.length_c   1.000
_cell.angle_alpha   90.00
_cell.angle_beta   90.00
_cell.angle_gamma   90.00
#
_symmetry.space_group_name_H-M   'P 1'
#
loop_
_entity.id
_entity.type
_entity.pdbx_description
1 polymer ?
#
loop_
_entity_poly.entity_id
_entity_poly.type
_entity_poly.pdbx_seq_one_letter_code
_entity_poly.pdbx_strand_id
1 'polypeptide(L)'
;MTNPRLSSHDAIVEWLVEERSKTNLERISNAFVASLSTRRLDLRSALGSYAFAECFPLHKLAQAPQRNLPSGNVACDYCGYVQLRPPKDEDMSYLSQERAKYGGIRHNILPYPAYDLEQFRALSVPQPTQEDIFILRRILNISDSMPADAGPNALEKALTGVFRSNKYERRTLIQILGFCGILQPRDKSGYFGEFTFAFEETRPHDHTNDWSYPIIWWQGSDGVNETAVRHYFPML
;
A
#
# COMPACT_ATOMS: atom_id res chain seq x y z
N MET A 1 -22.78 4.94 -8.65
CA MET A 1 -22.73 4.19 -9.93
C MET A 1 -21.29 4.26 -10.41
N THR A 2 -20.56 3.14 -10.40
CA THR A 2 -19.22 3.05 -11.00
C THR A 2 -19.39 3.00 -12.52
N ASN A 3 -18.76 3.92 -13.24
CA ASN A 3 -18.73 3.90 -14.70
C ASN A 3 -17.64 2.89 -15.11
N PRO A 4 -17.92 1.90 -15.98
CA PRO A 4 -16.87 1.01 -16.48
C PRO A 4 -15.75 1.84 -17.08
N ARG A 5 -14.51 1.59 -16.64
CA ARG A 5 -13.30 2.25 -17.17
C ARG A 5 -12.59 1.30 -18.11
N LEU A 6 -12.22 1.82 -19.28
CA LEU A 6 -11.42 1.08 -20.25
C LEU A 6 -10.10 0.66 -19.60
N SER A 7 -9.90 -0.65 -19.42
CA SER A 7 -8.82 -1.24 -18.63
C SER A 7 -7.57 -1.47 -19.50
N SER A 8 -7.07 -0.39 -20.11
CA SER A 8 -5.77 -0.45 -20.77
C SER A 8 -4.67 -0.14 -19.75
N HIS A 9 -3.56 -0.85 -19.84
CA HIS A 9 -2.36 -0.62 -19.03
C HIS A 9 -1.99 0.87 -18.99
N ASP A 10 -1.82 1.49 -20.16
CA ASP A 10 -1.32 2.86 -20.29
C ASP A 10 -2.28 3.86 -19.63
N ALA A 11 -3.59 3.70 -19.84
CA ALA A 11 -4.59 4.55 -19.21
C ALA A 11 -4.61 4.42 -17.67
N ILE A 12 -4.36 3.22 -17.14
CA ILE A 12 -4.29 2.99 -15.69
C ILE A 12 -3.02 3.62 -15.09
N VAL A 13 -1.89 3.51 -15.79
CA VAL A 13 -0.63 4.14 -15.39
C VAL A 13 -0.76 5.67 -15.40
N GLU A 14 -1.32 6.25 -16.46
CA GLU A 14 -1.60 7.68 -16.56
C GLU A 14 -2.53 8.14 -15.44
N TRP A 15 -3.60 7.38 -15.17
CA TRP A 15 -4.54 7.66 -14.08
C TRP A 15 -3.86 7.65 -12.70
N LEU A 16 -2.97 6.68 -12.42
CA LEU A 16 -2.24 6.63 -11.15
C LEU A 16 -1.33 7.86 -10.98
N VAL A 17 -0.55 8.19 -12.01
CA VAL A 17 0.37 9.33 -11.98
C VAL A 17 -0.40 10.65 -11.82
N GLU A 18 -1.54 10.77 -12.49
CA GLU A 18 -2.43 11.92 -12.37
C GLU A 18 -2.99 12.05 -10.94
N GLU A 19 -3.56 10.98 -10.37
CA GLU A 19 -4.15 11.06 -9.02
C GLU A 19 -3.10 11.24 -7.93
N ARG A 20 -1.89 10.68 -8.09
CA ARG A 20 -0.74 11.00 -7.24
C ARG A 20 -0.44 12.50 -7.25
N SER A 21 -0.41 13.14 -8.43
CA SER A 21 -0.06 14.57 -8.55
C SER A 21 -1.08 15.51 -7.88
N LYS A 22 -2.34 15.06 -7.77
CA LYS A 22 -3.43 15.81 -7.12
C LYS A 22 -3.52 15.55 -5.61
N THR A 23 -2.68 14.69 -5.08
CA THR A 23 -2.73 14.24 -3.69
C THR A 23 -1.86 15.12 -2.79
N ASN A 24 -2.34 15.38 -1.58
CA ASN A 24 -1.58 16.08 -0.54
C ASN A 24 -1.14 15.08 0.54
N LEU A 25 0.17 14.95 0.72
CA LEU A 25 0.80 14.01 1.64
C LEU A 25 0.38 14.23 3.10
N GLU A 26 0.37 15.48 3.56
CA GLU A 26 -0.06 15.83 4.93
C GLU A 26 -1.51 15.40 5.17
N ARG A 27 -2.40 15.67 4.22
CA ARG A 27 -3.82 15.28 4.30
C ARG A 27 -4.00 13.76 4.33
N ILE A 28 -3.29 13.00 3.51
CA ILE A 28 -3.35 11.52 3.55
C ILE A 28 -2.81 10.98 4.86
N SER A 29 -1.70 11.53 5.33
CA SER A 29 -1.05 11.08 6.56
C SER A 29 -1.95 11.35 7.76
N ASN A 30 -2.52 12.55 7.85
CA ASN A 30 -3.51 12.90 8.87
C ASN A 30 -4.74 11.97 8.84
N ALA A 31 -5.25 11.63 7.65
CA ALA A 31 -6.36 10.69 7.52
C ALA A 31 -5.99 9.29 8.05
N PHE A 32 -4.79 8.80 7.72
CA PHE A 32 -4.30 7.52 8.23
C PHE A 32 -4.22 7.52 9.75
N VAL A 33 -3.62 8.56 10.35
CA VAL A 33 -3.49 8.67 11.81
C VAL A 33 -4.88 8.76 12.47
N ALA A 34 -5.77 9.63 11.99
CA ALA A 34 -7.13 9.76 12.50
C ALA A 34 -7.99 8.48 12.36
N SER A 35 -7.59 7.54 11.49
CA SER A 35 -8.25 6.24 11.35
C SER A 35 -7.97 5.26 12.49
N LEU A 36 -6.96 5.53 13.33
CA LEU A 36 -6.45 4.59 14.30
C LEU A 36 -7.39 4.41 15.50
N SER A 37 -7.86 5.50 16.11
CA SER A 37 -8.88 5.43 17.17
C SER A 37 -10.30 5.19 16.62
N THR A 38 -10.63 5.81 15.48
CA THR A 38 -11.98 5.81 14.92
C THR A 38 -12.35 4.53 14.17
N ARG A 39 -11.35 3.73 13.77
CA ARG A 39 -11.50 2.57 12.88
C ARG A 39 -12.13 2.92 11.52
N ARG A 40 -12.00 4.17 11.06
CA ARG A 40 -12.43 4.62 9.72
C ARG A 40 -11.49 4.07 8.63
N LEU A 41 -11.76 2.85 8.16
CA LEU A 41 -10.91 2.16 7.18
C LEU A 41 -10.79 2.91 5.84
N ASP A 42 -11.80 3.67 5.48
CA ASP A 42 -11.81 4.56 4.32
C ASP A 42 -10.81 5.73 4.43
N LEU A 43 -10.45 6.15 5.64
CA LEU A 43 -9.39 7.14 5.88
C LEU A 43 -7.99 6.50 5.91
N ARG A 44 -7.92 5.19 6.20
CA ARG A 44 -6.65 4.45 6.34
C ARG A 44 -6.01 4.10 4.99
N SER A 45 -6.83 3.71 4.03
CA SER A 45 -6.36 3.03 2.81
C SER A 45 -5.38 3.86 1.97
N ALA A 46 -5.70 5.14 1.75
CA ALA A 46 -5.04 5.95 0.73
C ALA A 46 -3.54 6.12 0.93
N LEU A 47 -3.05 6.01 2.18
CA LEU A 47 -1.62 6.12 2.47
C LEU A 47 -0.80 5.00 1.80
N GLY A 48 -1.28 3.76 1.82
CA GLY A 48 -0.56 2.66 1.15
C GLY A 48 -0.52 2.84 -0.36
N SER A 49 -1.64 3.28 -0.94
CA SER A 49 -1.74 3.56 -2.38
C SER A 49 -0.84 4.72 -2.80
N TYR A 50 -0.76 5.77 -1.98
CA TYR A 50 0.14 6.90 -2.22
C TYR A 50 1.61 6.47 -2.12
N ALA A 51 1.98 5.72 -1.08
CA ALA A 51 3.36 5.28 -0.87
C ALA A 51 3.86 4.42 -2.03
N PHE A 52 3.05 3.50 -2.54
CA PHE A 52 3.36 2.75 -3.76
C PHE A 52 3.49 3.68 -4.99
N ALA A 53 2.62 4.68 -5.10
CA ALA A 53 2.58 5.60 -6.22
C ALA A 53 3.72 6.63 -6.21
N GLU A 54 4.27 6.96 -5.05
CA GLU A 54 5.11 8.15 -4.84
C GLU A 54 6.26 8.24 -5.85
N CYS A 55 7.02 7.15 -5.98
CA CYS A 55 8.11 7.03 -6.95
C CYS A 55 7.69 6.30 -8.24
N PHE A 56 6.41 5.95 -8.41
CA PHE A 56 5.93 5.17 -9.55
C PHE A 56 6.23 5.87 -10.89
N PRO A 57 6.90 5.18 -11.84
CA PRO A 57 7.30 5.79 -13.10
C PRO A 57 6.15 5.84 -14.10
N LEU A 58 6.02 6.97 -14.81
CA LEU A 58 5.20 7.03 -16.01
C LEU A 58 5.85 6.17 -17.09
N HIS A 59 5.11 5.20 -17.63
CA HIS A 59 5.60 4.30 -18.68
C HIS A 59 4.44 3.77 -19.53
N LYS A 60 4.76 3.29 -20.73
CA LYS A 60 3.81 2.59 -21.61
C LYS A 60 4.12 1.10 -21.66
N LEU A 61 3.10 0.28 -21.90
CA LEU A 61 3.25 -1.17 -22.02
C LEU A 61 4.28 -1.51 -23.09
N ALA A 62 4.22 -0.84 -24.25
CA ALA A 62 5.12 -1.06 -25.38
C ALA A 62 6.61 -0.74 -25.09
N GLN A 63 6.89 0.01 -24.02
CA GLN A 63 8.25 0.40 -23.63
C GLN A 63 8.81 -0.46 -22.51
N ALA A 64 7.94 -1.09 -21.71
CA ALA A 64 8.34 -1.97 -20.63
C ALA A 64 8.72 -3.36 -21.16
N PRO A 65 9.65 -4.07 -20.51
CA PRO A 65 9.77 -5.52 -20.69
C PRO A 65 8.42 -6.19 -20.40
N GLN A 66 8.09 -7.19 -21.21
CA GLN A 66 6.79 -7.87 -21.20
C GLN A 66 6.98 -9.37 -21.12
N ARG A 67 6.11 -10.03 -20.36
CA ARG A 67 6.02 -11.49 -20.33
C ARG A 67 4.66 -11.95 -20.83
N ASN A 68 4.69 -12.84 -21.82
CA ASN A 68 3.49 -13.57 -22.22
C ASN A 68 3.16 -14.61 -21.16
N LEU A 69 1.92 -14.59 -20.69
CA LEU A 69 1.40 -15.57 -19.74
C LEU A 69 0.80 -16.77 -20.48
N PRO A 70 0.75 -17.97 -19.86
CA PRO A 70 0.11 -19.15 -20.46
C PRO A 70 -1.35 -18.92 -20.86
N SER A 71 -2.04 -17.95 -20.24
CA SER A 71 -3.41 -17.55 -20.60
C SER A 71 -3.52 -16.76 -21.91
N GLY A 72 -2.40 -16.38 -22.54
CA GLY A 72 -2.37 -15.46 -23.69
C GLY A 72 -2.38 -13.97 -23.33
N ASN A 73 -2.44 -13.64 -22.04
CA ASN A 73 -2.33 -12.27 -21.54
C ASN A 73 -0.87 -11.80 -21.51
N VAL A 74 -0.67 -10.49 -21.32
CA VAL A 74 0.67 -9.90 -21.19
C VAL A 74 0.82 -9.21 -19.85
N ALA A 75 1.88 -9.56 -19.12
CA ALA A 75 2.28 -8.87 -17.90
C ALA A 75 3.32 -7.80 -18.22
N CYS A 76 3.14 -6.61 -17.66
CA CYS A 76 4.16 -5.56 -17.63
C CYS A 76 5.16 -5.85 -16.50
N ASP A 77 6.45 -5.96 -16.82
CA ASP A 77 7.46 -6.24 -15.81
C ASP A 77 7.81 -5.03 -14.94
N TYR A 78 7.44 -3.81 -15.35
CA TYR A 78 7.63 -2.63 -14.52
C TYR A 78 6.62 -2.54 -13.37
N CYS A 79 5.33 -2.70 -13.66
CA CYS A 79 4.27 -2.47 -12.67
C CYS A 79 3.46 -3.72 -12.31
N GLY A 80 3.75 -4.86 -12.93
CA GLY A 80 3.06 -6.14 -12.67
C GLY A 80 1.64 -6.23 -13.25
N TYR A 81 1.12 -5.17 -13.89
CA TYR A 81 -0.22 -5.19 -14.47
C TYR A 81 -0.33 -6.22 -15.60
N VAL A 82 -1.42 -6.99 -15.58
CA VAL A 82 -1.71 -8.01 -16.58
C VAL A 82 -2.78 -7.49 -17.55
N GLN A 83 -2.36 -7.13 -18.75
CA GLN A 83 -3.25 -6.76 -19.84
C GLN A 83 -3.95 -8.00 -20.40
N LEU A 84 -5.28 -8.02 -20.28
CA LEU A 84 -6.12 -9.06 -20.88
C LEU A 84 -6.11 -8.98 -22.41
N ARG A 85 -6.14 -10.14 -23.06
CA ARG A 85 -6.30 -10.27 -24.52
C ARG A 85 -7.46 -11.23 -24.86
N PRO A 86 -8.58 -10.76 -25.46
CA PRO A 86 -8.87 -9.36 -25.78
C PRO A 86 -9.08 -8.52 -24.50
N PRO A 87 -8.89 -7.19 -24.56
CA PRO A 87 -9.23 -6.30 -23.45
C PRO A 87 -10.70 -6.45 -23.07
N LYS A 88 -10.99 -6.30 -21.78
CA LYS A 88 -12.35 -6.31 -21.24
C LYS A 88 -12.52 -5.12 -20.33
N ASP A 89 -13.71 -4.54 -20.35
CA ASP A 89 -14.11 -3.58 -19.32
C ASP A 89 -14.22 -4.31 -17.98
N GLU A 90 -13.67 -3.68 -16.94
CA GLU A 90 -13.69 -4.20 -15.59
C GLU A 90 -14.65 -3.35 -14.73
N ASP A 91 -15.64 -4.01 -14.11
CA ASP A 91 -16.47 -3.35 -13.10
C ASP A 91 -15.67 -3.21 -11.81
N MET A 92 -15.30 -1.97 -11.48
CA MET A 92 -14.50 -1.64 -10.30
C MET A 92 -15.31 -1.62 -8.99
N SER A 93 -16.58 -2.03 -9.00
CA SER A 93 -17.43 -2.06 -7.80
C SER A 93 -16.85 -2.93 -6.67
N TYR A 94 -16.09 -3.99 -6.99
CA TYR A 94 -15.41 -4.80 -5.99
C TYR A 94 -14.31 -4.03 -5.23
N LEU A 95 -13.61 -3.09 -5.88
CA LEU A 95 -12.59 -2.26 -5.23
C LEU A 95 -13.21 -1.35 -4.16
N SER A 96 -14.44 -0.85 -4.39
CA SER A 96 -15.22 -0.12 -3.39
C SER A 96 -15.47 -0.97 -2.14
N GLN A 97 -15.89 -2.23 -2.36
CA GLN A 97 -16.22 -3.17 -1.29
C GLN A 97 -14.98 -3.55 -0.48
N GLU A 98 -13.86 -3.86 -1.16
CA GLU A 98 -12.58 -4.17 -0.52
C GLU A 98 -12.07 -3.00 0.32
N ARG A 99 -12.15 -1.77 -0.23
CA ARG A 99 -11.79 -0.53 0.49
C ARG A 99 -12.61 -0.34 1.75
N ALA A 100 -13.93 -0.47 1.66
CA ALA A 100 -14.83 -0.26 2.80
C ALA A 100 -14.68 -1.35 3.88
N LYS A 101 -14.48 -2.61 3.47
CA LYS A 101 -14.46 -3.75 4.39
C LYS A 101 -13.10 -3.99 5.04
N TYR A 102 -12.01 -3.73 4.32
CA TYR A 102 -10.66 -4.11 4.74
C TYR A 102 -9.67 -2.94 4.81
N GLY A 103 -10.07 -1.73 4.41
CA GLY A 103 -9.15 -0.58 4.30
C GLY A 103 -8.19 -0.72 3.12
N GLY A 104 -8.61 -1.46 2.09
CA GLY A 104 -7.79 -1.81 0.93
C GLY A 104 -6.88 -3.01 1.18
N ILE A 105 -6.70 -3.84 0.16
CA ILE A 105 -5.81 -5.02 0.21
C ILE A 105 -4.91 -5.13 -1.04
N ARG A 106 -4.93 -4.12 -1.91
CA ARG A 106 -4.32 -4.12 -3.24
C ARG A 106 -3.48 -2.85 -3.50
N HIS A 107 -2.95 -2.22 -2.46
CA HIS A 107 -2.25 -0.93 -2.55
C HIS A 107 -1.02 -0.92 -3.49
N ASN A 108 -0.52 -2.08 -3.91
CA ASN A 108 0.54 -2.23 -4.91
C ASN A 108 0.10 -2.98 -6.19
N ILE A 109 -1.22 -3.15 -6.41
CA ILE A 109 -1.76 -3.89 -7.56
C ILE A 109 -2.72 -2.99 -8.33
N LEU A 110 -2.30 -2.57 -9.53
CA LEU A 110 -3.14 -1.80 -10.45
C LEU A 110 -4.44 -2.54 -10.80
N PRO A 111 -5.59 -1.83 -10.93
CA PRO A 111 -5.75 -0.37 -10.89
C PRO A 111 -6.06 0.21 -9.50
N TYR A 112 -5.98 -0.59 -8.43
CA TYR A 112 -6.46 -0.17 -7.11
C TYR A 112 -5.85 1.12 -6.57
N PRO A 113 -4.52 1.37 -6.68
CA PRO A 113 -3.94 2.59 -6.12
C PRO A 113 -4.50 3.86 -6.75
N ALA A 114 -4.76 3.84 -8.06
CA ALA A 114 -5.34 4.97 -8.76
C ALA A 114 -6.80 5.21 -8.33
N TYR A 115 -7.57 4.12 -8.21
CA TYR A 115 -8.93 4.14 -7.69
C TYR A 115 -8.99 4.70 -6.26
N ASP A 116 -8.14 4.21 -5.37
CA ASP A 116 -8.16 4.56 -3.96
C ASP A 116 -7.80 6.03 -3.72
N LEU A 117 -6.80 6.56 -4.44
CA LEU A 117 -6.45 7.98 -4.41
C LEU A 117 -7.58 8.87 -4.95
N GLU A 118 -8.22 8.47 -6.05
CA GLU A 118 -9.39 9.18 -6.57
C GLU A 118 -10.52 9.23 -5.53
N GLN A 119 -10.88 8.10 -4.91
CA GLN A 119 -11.93 8.06 -3.90
C GLN A 119 -11.57 8.89 -2.67
N PHE A 120 -10.30 8.90 -2.26
CA PHE A 120 -9.83 9.65 -1.10
C PHE A 120 -10.01 11.16 -1.26
N ARG A 121 -9.89 11.69 -2.48
CA ARG A 121 -10.07 13.12 -2.74
C ARG A 121 -11.46 13.63 -2.34
N ALA A 122 -12.49 12.80 -2.42
CA ALA A 122 -13.85 13.16 -2.05
C ALA A 122 -14.11 13.13 -0.52
N LEU A 123 -13.18 12.62 0.29
CA LEU A 123 -13.41 12.45 1.73
C LEU A 123 -13.19 13.74 2.52
N SER A 124 -13.99 13.95 3.56
CA SER A 124 -13.63 14.91 4.61
C SER A 124 -12.63 14.26 5.56
N VAL A 125 -11.47 14.90 5.75
CA VAL A 125 -10.38 14.38 6.58
C VAL A 125 -10.35 15.18 7.89
N PRO A 126 -10.62 14.53 9.05
CA PRO A 126 -10.45 15.17 10.34
C PRO A 126 -8.95 15.34 10.66
N GLN A 127 -8.63 16.30 11.53
CA GLN A 127 -7.31 16.38 12.12
C GLN A 127 -7.11 15.23 13.12
N PRO A 128 -5.90 14.62 13.19
CA PRO A 128 -5.61 13.59 14.18
C PRO A 128 -5.77 14.12 15.60
N THR A 129 -6.31 13.30 16.49
CA THR A 129 -6.37 13.60 17.92
C THR A 129 -5.06 13.20 18.61
N GLN A 130 -4.89 13.63 19.87
CA GLN A 130 -3.77 13.15 20.69
C GLN A 130 -3.80 11.63 20.92
N GLU A 131 -5.00 11.04 20.99
CA GLU A 131 -5.17 9.59 21.11
C GLU A 131 -4.66 8.89 19.85
N ASP A 132 -4.98 9.41 18.66
CA ASP A 132 -4.51 8.83 17.39
C ASP A 132 -2.97 8.85 17.29
N ILE A 133 -2.36 9.99 17.67
CA ILE A 133 -0.90 10.15 17.71
C ILE A 133 -0.28 9.17 18.72
N PHE A 134 -0.90 9.01 19.89
CA PHE A 134 -0.45 8.05 20.90
C PHE A 134 -0.49 6.61 20.39
N ILE A 135 -1.57 6.22 19.70
CA ILE A 135 -1.69 4.90 19.08
C ILE A 135 -0.60 4.71 18.02
N LEU A 136 -0.36 5.69 17.16
CA LEU A 136 0.69 5.61 16.15
C LEU A 136 2.08 5.41 16.78
N ARG A 137 2.45 6.23 17.78
CA ARG A 137 3.71 6.06 18.52
C ARG A 137 3.84 4.67 19.13
N ARG A 138 2.74 4.15 19.70
CA ARG A 138 2.73 2.80 20.29
C ARG A 138 2.95 1.72 19.23
N ILE A 139 2.36 1.85 18.04
CA ILE A 139 2.58 0.92 16.91
C ILE A 139 4.05 0.95 16.49
N LEU A 140 4.63 2.13 16.29
CA LEU A 140 6.04 2.28 15.89
C LEU A 140 6.98 1.69 16.95
N ASN A 141 6.78 2.04 18.23
CA ASN A 141 7.59 1.50 19.32
C ASN A 141 7.53 -0.03 19.43
N ILE A 142 6.34 -0.62 19.26
CA ILE A 142 6.19 -2.09 19.26
C ILE A 142 6.96 -2.68 18.07
N SER A 143 6.86 -2.07 16.89
CA SER A 143 7.55 -2.54 15.68
C SER A 143 9.06 -2.51 15.85
N ASP A 144 9.60 -1.44 16.44
CA ASP A 144 11.04 -1.26 16.68
C ASP A 144 11.59 -2.15 17.82
N SER A 145 10.71 -2.60 18.72
CA SER A 145 11.07 -3.46 19.87
C SER A 145 10.87 -4.96 19.61
N MET A 146 10.56 -5.37 18.37
CA MET A 146 10.33 -6.77 18.04
C MET A 146 11.63 -7.60 18.18
N PRO A 147 11.56 -8.89 18.55
CA PRO A 147 12.70 -9.78 18.50
C PRO A 147 13.34 -9.81 17.11
N ALA A 148 14.66 -9.97 17.05
CA ALA A 148 15.45 -9.82 15.82
C ALA A 148 14.95 -10.67 14.64
N ASP A 149 14.47 -11.89 14.90
CA ASP A 149 13.97 -12.87 13.93
C ASP A 149 12.45 -12.81 13.72
N ALA A 150 11.75 -11.91 14.40
CA ALA A 150 10.30 -11.83 14.34
C ALA A 150 9.83 -11.18 13.04
N GLY A 151 9.14 -11.96 12.20
CA GLY A 151 8.54 -11.47 10.96
C GLY A 151 7.17 -10.80 11.13
N PRO A 152 6.51 -10.42 10.02
CA PRO A 152 5.28 -9.62 10.04
C PRO A 152 4.08 -10.30 10.72
N ASN A 153 4.03 -11.64 10.71
CA ASN A 153 3.01 -12.40 11.43
C ASN A 153 3.16 -12.28 12.96
N ALA A 154 4.39 -12.16 13.46
CA ALA A 154 4.63 -11.94 14.90
C ALA A 154 4.27 -10.49 15.27
N LEU A 155 4.63 -9.52 14.41
CA LEU A 155 4.24 -8.12 14.60
C LEU A 155 2.72 -7.95 14.60
N GLU A 156 2.00 -8.59 13.67
CA GLU A 156 0.53 -8.57 13.64
C GLU A 156 -0.08 -9.00 14.98
N LYS A 157 0.45 -10.08 15.58
CA LYS A 157 0.01 -10.56 16.89
C LYS A 157 0.37 -9.57 17.99
N ALA A 158 1.58 -9.01 17.98
CA ALA A 158 2.04 -8.03 18.96
C ALA A 158 1.19 -6.74 18.97
N LEU A 159 0.59 -6.38 17.83
CA LEU A 159 -0.32 -5.24 17.71
C LEU A 159 -1.75 -5.52 18.22
N THR A 160 -2.03 -6.71 18.77
CA THR A 160 -3.35 -7.06 19.32
C THR A 160 -3.67 -6.19 20.53
N GLY A 161 -4.84 -5.54 20.51
CA GLY A 161 -5.30 -4.68 21.60
C GLY A 161 -4.66 -3.29 21.64
N VAL A 162 -3.73 -2.97 20.72
CA VAL A 162 -3.14 -1.62 20.61
C VAL A 162 -4.17 -0.60 20.13
N PHE A 163 -5.05 -1.02 19.22
CA PHE A 163 -6.17 -0.24 18.71
C PHE A 163 -7.30 -1.18 18.29
N ARG A 164 -8.53 -0.65 18.16
CA ARG A 164 -9.70 -1.44 17.77
C ARG A 164 -9.52 -2.00 16.36
N SER A 165 -9.23 -3.29 16.28
CA SER A 165 -8.90 -3.97 15.02
C SER A 165 -9.18 -5.47 15.06
N ASN A 166 -9.42 -6.06 13.88
CA ASN A 166 -9.29 -7.49 13.68
C ASN A 166 -7.91 -7.85 13.07
N LYS A 167 -7.65 -9.15 12.91
CA LYS A 167 -6.41 -9.67 12.31
C LYS A 167 -6.10 -9.02 10.95
N TYR A 168 -7.08 -8.99 10.04
CA TYR A 168 -6.88 -8.48 8.68
C TYR A 168 -6.61 -6.98 8.66
N GLU A 169 -7.29 -6.20 9.51
CA GLU A 169 -7.07 -4.76 9.62
C GLU A 169 -5.66 -4.42 10.12
N ARG A 170 -5.10 -5.23 11.05
CA ARG A 170 -3.69 -5.08 11.47
C ARG A 170 -2.72 -5.46 10.36
N ARG A 171 -3.02 -6.50 9.59
CA ARG A 171 -2.21 -6.88 8.42
C ARG A 171 -2.18 -5.77 7.38
N THR A 172 -3.34 -5.21 7.03
CA THR A 172 -3.41 -4.06 6.11
C THR A 172 -2.59 -2.89 6.63
N LEU A 173 -2.68 -2.55 7.92
CA LEU A 173 -1.87 -1.49 8.52
C LEU A 173 -0.37 -1.77 8.36
N ILE A 174 0.09 -2.97 8.67
CA ILE A 174 1.49 -3.38 8.54
C ILE A 174 1.95 -3.31 7.07
N GLN A 175 1.10 -3.72 6.12
CA GLN A 175 1.40 -3.58 4.69
C GLN A 175 1.57 -2.12 4.27
N ILE A 176 0.67 -1.23 4.72
CA ILE A 176 0.77 0.22 4.45
C ILE A 176 2.10 0.76 4.98
N LEU A 177 2.49 0.43 6.21
CA LEU A 177 3.78 0.85 6.76
C LEU A 177 4.97 0.28 5.99
N GLY A 178 4.85 -0.94 5.46
CA GLY A 178 5.84 -1.53 4.56
C GLY A 178 5.96 -0.77 3.23
N PHE A 179 4.84 -0.37 2.62
CA PHE A 179 4.84 0.43 1.40
C PHE A 179 5.43 1.83 1.62
N CYS A 180 5.16 2.45 2.77
CA CYS A 180 5.78 3.70 3.19
C CYS A 180 7.30 3.59 3.43
N GLY A 181 7.88 2.39 3.38
CA GLY A 181 9.28 2.16 3.75
C GLY A 181 9.58 2.35 5.24
N ILE A 182 8.55 2.54 6.08
CA ILE A 182 8.67 2.62 7.55
C ILE A 182 9.08 1.26 8.11
N LEU A 183 8.49 0.20 7.57
CA LEU A 183 8.87 -1.20 7.84
C LEU A 183 9.54 -1.80 6.60
N GLN A 184 10.67 -1.23 6.20
CA GLN A 184 11.46 -1.69 5.06
C GLN A 184 12.55 -2.67 5.52
N PRO A 185 12.70 -3.84 4.87
CA PRO A 185 13.85 -4.71 5.08
C PRO A 185 15.15 -4.00 4.66
N ARG A 186 16.22 -4.08 5.46
CA ARG A 186 17.46 -3.30 5.19
C ARG A 186 18.20 -3.71 3.92
N ASP A 187 18.03 -4.94 3.48
CA ASP A 187 18.67 -5.53 2.29
C ASP A 187 17.79 -5.50 1.04
N LYS A 188 16.61 -4.87 1.12
CA LYS A 188 15.65 -4.77 0.02
C LYS A 188 15.25 -3.31 -0.19
N SER A 189 15.16 -2.94 -1.46
CA SER A 189 14.46 -1.72 -1.86
C SER A 189 12.96 -1.84 -1.57
N GLY A 190 12.29 -0.70 -1.49
CA GLY A 190 10.85 -0.63 -1.29
C GLY A 190 10.23 0.28 -2.33
N TYR A 191 9.28 1.09 -1.88
CA TYR A 191 8.68 2.16 -2.69
C TYR A 191 9.01 3.56 -2.14
N PHE A 192 9.85 3.64 -1.10
CA PHE A 192 10.26 4.88 -0.45
C PHE A 192 11.59 5.38 -1.04
N GLY A 193 11.58 6.59 -1.60
CA GLY A 193 12.74 7.24 -2.24
C GLY A 193 13.09 6.70 -3.64
N GLU A 194 12.71 5.46 -3.94
CA GLU A 194 12.83 4.82 -5.25
C GLU A 194 11.66 3.84 -5.47
N PHE A 195 11.45 3.40 -6.71
CA PHE A 195 10.42 2.43 -7.04
C PHE A 195 11.03 1.08 -7.40
N THR A 196 10.73 0.05 -6.61
CA THR A 196 11.05 -1.34 -6.97
C THR A 196 10.10 -1.81 -8.07
N PHE A 197 10.64 -2.19 -9.22
CA PHE A 197 9.86 -2.72 -10.33
C PHE A 197 9.38 -4.15 -10.07
N ALA A 198 8.28 -4.55 -10.70
CA ALA A 198 7.69 -5.87 -10.49
C ALA A 198 8.63 -7.04 -10.85
N PHE A 199 9.58 -6.84 -11.78
CA PHE A 199 10.61 -7.85 -12.09
C PHE A 199 11.69 -8.00 -11.01
N GLU A 200 11.84 -7.01 -10.13
CA GLU A 200 12.81 -6.99 -9.02
C GLU A 200 12.20 -7.56 -7.73
N GLU A 201 10.87 -7.60 -7.64
CA GLU A 201 10.15 -8.13 -6.48
C GLU A 201 10.46 -9.62 -6.25
N THR A 202 11.35 -9.89 -5.30
CA THR A 202 11.62 -11.25 -4.83
C THR A 202 10.55 -11.72 -3.84
N ARG A 203 10.25 -13.03 -3.84
CA ARG A 203 9.40 -13.68 -2.83
C ARG A 203 10.11 -14.87 -2.17
N PRO A 204 9.81 -15.18 -0.90
CA PRO A 204 10.25 -16.42 -0.29
C PRO A 204 9.79 -17.64 -1.10
N HIS A 205 10.56 -18.72 -1.04
CA HIS A 205 10.17 -20.00 -1.67
C HIS A 205 8.91 -20.60 -1.05
N ASP A 206 8.60 -20.25 0.20
CA ASP A 206 7.38 -20.66 0.86
C ASP A 206 6.16 -19.93 0.27
N HIS A 207 5.29 -20.70 -0.38
CA HIS A 207 4.06 -20.21 -1.01
C HIS A 207 2.89 -19.99 -0.04
N THR A 208 3.07 -20.25 1.26
CA THR A 208 2.01 -20.05 2.27
C THR A 208 1.99 -18.63 2.85
N ASN A 209 3.03 -17.84 2.57
CA ASN A 209 3.13 -16.46 3.02
C ASN A 209 2.37 -15.51 2.08
N ASP A 210 1.32 -14.89 2.60
CA ASP A 210 0.40 -13.98 1.90
C ASP A 210 0.72 -12.49 2.08
N TRP A 211 1.89 -12.14 2.62
CA TRP A 211 2.36 -10.75 2.68
C TRP A 211 2.84 -10.27 1.29
N SER A 212 2.68 -8.98 1.00
CA SER A 212 3.23 -8.36 -0.21
C SER A 212 4.68 -7.91 -0.03
N TYR A 213 5.39 -7.71 -1.13
CA TYR A 213 6.67 -7.00 -1.13
C TYR A 213 6.45 -5.51 -0.75
N PRO A 214 7.33 -4.87 0.04
CA PRO A 214 8.57 -5.42 0.61
C PRO A 214 8.37 -6.11 1.96
N ILE A 215 7.25 -5.86 2.66
CA ILE A 215 7.05 -6.26 4.06
C ILE A 215 7.18 -7.76 4.30
N ILE A 216 6.94 -8.60 3.29
CA ILE A 216 7.15 -10.05 3.37
C ILE A 216 8.56 -10.46 3.84
N TRP A 217 9.56 -9.60 3.62
CA TRP A 217 10.96 -9.84 4.02
C TRP A 217 11.35 -9.20 5.35
N TRP A 218 10.52 -8.32 5.92
CA TRP A 218 10.88 -7.55 7.11
C TRP A 218 11.00 -8.46 8.34
N GLN A 219 12.00 -8.19 9.18
CA GLN A 219 12.20 -8.82 10.46
C GLN A 219 12.40 -7.76 11.54
N GLY A 220 12.21 -8.11 12.82
CA GLY A 220 12.40 -7.16 13.92
C GLY A 220 13.81 -6.54 13.96
N SER A 221 14.83 -7.24 13.46
CA SER A 221 16.18 -6.68 13.33
C SER A 221 16.31 -5.51 12.34
N ASP A 222 15.38 -5.38 11.39
CA ASP A 222 15.31 -4.22 10.48
C ASP A 222 14.86 -2.96 11.22
N GLY A 223 13.94 -3.13 12.18
CA GLY A 223 13.38 -2.05 13.00
C GLY A 223 12.49 -1.09 12.22
N VAL A 224 12.39 0.15 12.71
CA VAL A 224 11.63 1.24 12.07
C VAL A 224 12.59 2.21 11.34
N ASN A 225 12.25 2.55 10.10
CA ASN A 225 12.96 3.58 9.35
C ASN A 225 12.50 5.00 9.73
N GLU A 226 13.25 5.62 10.63
CA GLU A 226 12.99 6.98 11.14
C GLU A 226 12.93 8.08 10.06
N THR A 227 13.61 7.89 8.93
CA THR A 227 13.54 8.86 7.82
C THR A 227 12.18 8.80 7.14
N ALA A 228 11.65 7.60 6.91
CA ALA A 228 10.30 7.41 6.38
C ALA A 228 9.23 7.88 7.38
N VAL A 229 9.44 7.65 8.69
CA VAL A 229 8.54 8.15 9.73
C VAL A 229 8.44 9.68 9.68
N ARG A 230 9.57 10.40 9.63
CA ARG A 230 9.55 11.88 9.53
C ARG A 230 8.92 12.38 8.24
N HIS A 231 9.05 11.64 7.14
CA HIS A 231 8.47 12.00 5.86
C HIS A 231 6.93 11.92 5.89
N TYR A 232 6.38 10.78 6.32
CA TYR A 232 4.93 10.58 6.34
C TYR A 232 4.26 11.20 7.58
N PHE A 233 4.93 11.21 8.72
CA PHE A 233 4.36 11.62 10.00
C PHE A 233 5.19 12.71 10.68
N PRO A 234 5.33 13.90 10.07
CA PRO A 234 6.11 15.01 10.63
C PRO A 234 5.53 15.59 11.94
N MET A 235 4.32 15.16 12.33
CA MET A 235 3.67 15.54 13.59
C MET A 235 4.16 14.73 14.81
N LEU A 236 4.95 13.68 14.61
CA LEU A 236 5.43 12.79 15.68
C LEU A 236 6.63 13.34 16.45
#